data_AF-M2BD60-F1
#
_entry.id   AF-M2BD60-F1
#
_cell.length_a   1.000
_cell.length_b   1.000
_cell.length_c   1.000
_cell.angle_alpha   90.00
_cell.angle_beta   90.00
_cell.angle_gamma   90.00
#
_symmetry.space_group_name_H-M   'P 1'
#
loop_
_entity.id
_entity.type
_entity.pdbx_description
1 polymer ?
#
loop_
_entity_poly.entity_id
_entity_poly.type
_entity_poly.pdbx_seq_one_letter_code
_entity_poly.pdbx_strand_id
1 'polypeptide(L)'
;MKTDATVEIIKWQNGELTLRLTGDIDIKQMEAYIQHRKDLRRKEMDYRYSEGKKYIAPPIELLLSDKYKKRTTGKNSQNTKLHGLIRAIANATGNDPAMVKYAIKEKAMYEMNYPAMKDENGDVVWNILFNRPFPQSEADCNTQEESLLIETAYRLAAEEGIYLE
;
A
#
# COMPACT_ATOMS: atom_id res chain seq x y z
N MET A 1 -2.01 -18.96 4.14
CA MET A 1 -3.14 -18.98 5.10
C MET A 1 -3.63 -17.56 5.24
N LYS A 2 -4.92 -17.29 5.02
CA LYS A 2 -5.51 -15.98 5.35
C LYS A 2 -6.20 -16.13 6.69
N THR A 3 -5.70 -15.43 7.68
CA THR A 3 -6.33 -15.28 8.99
C THR A 3 -6.90 -13.87 9.05
N ASP A 4 -8.05 -13.67 9.69
CA ASP A 4 -8.59 -12.34 9.98
C ASP A 4 -7.81 -11.61 11.09
N ALA A 5 -6.69 -12.20 11.53
CA ALA A 5 -5.75 -11.58 12.45
C ALA A 5 -5.21 -10.27 11.88
N THR A 6 -5.45 -9.20 12.65
CA THR A 6 -4.89 -7.88 12.45
C THR A 6 -3.59 -7.73 13.25
N VAL A 7 -2.65 -6.95 12.72
CA VAL A 7 -1.38 -6.66 13.40
C VAL A 7 -1.40 -5.21 13.84
N GLU A 8 -1.30 -4.95 15.14
CA GLU A 8 -1.15 -3.61 15.69
C GLU A 8 0.31 -3.37 16.09
N ILE A 9 0.86 -2.23 15.71
CA ILE A 9 2.17 -1.80 16.20
C ILE A 9 1.97 -1.21 17.60
N ILE A 10 2.50 -1.89 18.62
CA ILE A 10 2.41 -1.42 20.02
C ILE A 10 3.50 -0.38 20.29
N LYS A 11 4.72 -0.63 19.80
CA LYS A 11 5.89 0.16 20.17
C LYS A 11 7.01 0.01 19.14
N TRP A 12 7.67 1.13 18.83
CA TRP A 12 8.96 1.15 18.14
C TRP A 12 9.95 1.98 18.96
N GLN A 13 10.94 1.33 19.58
CA GLN A 13 12.02 2.00 20.32
C GLN A 13 13.31 1.20 20.18
N ASN A 14 14.45 1.89 20.11
CA ASN A 14 15.79 1.28 20.06
C ASN A 14 15.98 0.22 18.96
N GLY A 15 15.30 0.35 17.83
CA GLY A 15 15.37 -0.63 16.73
C GLY A 15 14.55 -1.89 16.95
N GLU A 16 13.75 -1.97 18.03
CA GLU A 16 12.87 -3.09 18.33
C GLU A 16 11.40 -2.74 18.05
N LEU A 17 10.74 -3.56 17.22
CA LEU A 17 9.33 -3.46 16.86
C LEU A 17 8.52 -4.44 17.71
N THR A 18 7.65 -3.90 18.56
CA THR A 18 6.69 -4.71 19.32
C THR A 18 5.36 -4.69 18.59
N LEU A 19 4.88 -5.87 18.19
CA LEU A 19 3.61 -6.07 17.49
C LEU A 19 2.62 -6.82 18.38
N ARG A 20 1.33 -6.45 18.31
CA ARG A 20 0.19 -7.22 18.84
C ARG A 20 -0.51 -7.89 17.67
N LEU A 21 -0.83 -9.17 17.82
CA LEU A 21 -1.72 -9.86 16.89
C LEU A 21 -3.11 -9.92 17.54
N THR A 22 -4.12 -9.38 16.88
CA THR A 22 -5.50 -9.30 17.36
C THR A 22 -6.44 -9.93 16.34
N GLY A 23 -7.19 -10.96 16.73
CA GLY A 23 -8.17 -11.66 15.87
C GLY A 23 -8.18 -13.18 16.10
N ASP A 24 -9.05 -13.89 15.37
CA ASP A 24 -9.14 -15.35 15.42
C ASP A 24 -7.94 -15.98 14.71
N ILE A 25 -6.88 -16.19 15.48
CA ILE A 25 -5.79 -17.08 15.10
C ILE A 25 -6.34 -18.49 15.30
N ASP A 26 -6.36 -19.31 14.25
CA ASP A 26 -6.70 -20.73 14.38
C ASP A 26 -5.66 -21.38 15.31
N ILE A 27 -6.04 -21.50 16.59
CA ILE A 27 -5.19 -22.00 17.67
C ILE A 27 -4.68 -23.39 17.31
N LYS A 28 -5.48 -24.23 16.63
CA LYS A 28 -5.06 -25.58 16.23
C LYS A 28 -3.97 -25.54 15.17
N GLN A 29 -4.05 -24.63 14.21
CA GLN A 29 -3.00 -24.45 13.21
C GLN A 29 -1.73 -23.82 13.81
N MET A 30 -1.89 -22.89 14.75
CA MET A 30 -0.76 -22.31 15.48
C MET A 30 -0.07 -23.35 16.36
N GLU A 31 -0.83 -24.19 17.06
CA GLU A 31 -0.34 -25.33 17.83
C GLU A 31 0.36 -26.36 16.92
N ALA A 32 -0.21 -26.66 15.76
CA ALA A 32 0.42 -27.54 14.77
C ALA A 32 1.73 -26.96 14.24
N TYR A 33 1.80 -25.65 13.99
CA TYR A 33 3.04 -24.97 13.61
C TYR A 33 4.08 -25.01 14.75
N ILE A 34 3.66 -24.69 15.98
CA ILE A 34 4.52 -24.77 17.18
C ILE A 34 5.03 -26.19 17.38
N GLN A 35 4.19 -27.20 17.17
CA GLN A 35 4.55 -28.60 17.32
C GLN A 35 5.50 -29.05 16.21
N HIS A 36 5.24 -28.70 14.95
CA HIS A 36 6.14 -28.92 13.83
C HIS A 36 7.52 -28.30 14.09
N ARG A 37 7.56 -27.09 14.68
CA ARG A 37 8.81 -26.42 15.09
C ARG A 37 9.51 -27.12 16.25
N LYS A 38 8.78 -27.66 17.22
CA LYS A 38 9.33 -28.51 18.29
C LYS A 38 9.90 -29.83 17.77
N ASP A 39 9.28 -30.40 16.75
CA ASP A 39 9.75 -31.64 16.12
C ASP A 39 11.00 -31.38 15.26
N LEU A 40 11.05 -30.25 14.55
CA LEU A 40 12.28 -29.75 13.90
C LEU A 40 13.38 -29.49 14.93
N ARG A 41 13.05 -28.85 16.07
CA ARG A 41 13.98 -28.67 17.20
C ARG A 41 14.57 -30.01 17.67
N ARG A 42 13.74 -31.06 17.77
CA ARG A 42 14.20 -32.39 18.22
C ARG A 42 15.17 -33.01 17.20
N LYS A 43 14.84 -32.95 15.92
CA LYS A 43 15.69 -33.45 14.82
C LYS A 43 16.99 -32.66 14.62
N GLU A 44 16.95 -31.33 14.74
CA GLU A 44 18.14 -30.47 14.63
C GLU A 44 19.03 -30.52 15.88
N MET A 45 18.46 -30.69 17.08
CA MET A 45 19.24 -30.90 18.30
C MET A 45 20.02 -32.20 18.26
N ASP A 46 19.42 -33.30 17.78
CA ASP A 46 20.11 -34.59 17.60
C ASP A 46 21.30 -34.46 16.61
N TYR A 47 21.19 -33.59 15.60
CA TYR A 47 22.25 -33.32 14.62
C TYR A 47 23.31 -32.30 15.08
N ARG A 48 22.98 -31.36 15.99
CA ARG A 48 23.90 -30.30 16.44
C ARG A 48 24.60 -30.60 17.77
N TYR A 49 24.07 -31.50 18.59
CA TYR A 49 24.75 -31.98 19.81
C TYR A 49 26.04 -32.74 19.47
N SER A 50 26.12 -33.38 18.30
CA SER A 50 27.35 -34.01 17.79
C SER A 50 28.43 -33.01 17.34
N GLU A 51 28.07 -31.73 17.10
CA GLU A 51 29.02 -30.68 16.66
C GLU A 51 29.22 -29.54 17.68
N GLY A 52 28.59 -29.58 18.86
CA GLY A 52 28.81 -28.60 19.94
C GLY A 52 28.34 -27.15 19.65
N LYS A 53 27.52 -26.92 18.62
CA LYS A 53 27.07 -25.57 18.22
C LYS A 53 25.78 -25.15 18.93
N LYS A 54 25.76 -23.95 19.53
CA LYS A 54 24.57 -23.35 20.16
C LYS A 54 23.47 -23.10 19.11
N TYR A 55 22.26 -23.56 19.40
CA TYR A 55 21.10 -23.37 18.52
C TYR A 55 20.62 -21.91 18.53
N ILE A 56 20.40 -21.34 17.34
CA ILE A 56 19.78 -20.04 17.13
C ILE A 56 18.49 -20.32 16.33
N ALA A 57 17.33 -19.99 16.90
CA ALA A 57 16.06 -20.16 16.21
C ALA A 57 16.02 -19.21 14.99
N PRO A 58 15.60 -19.66 13.80
CA PRO A 58 15.46 -18.76 12.67
C PRO A 58 14.31 -17.78 12.94
N PRO A 59 14.44 -16.52 12.51
CA PRO A 59 13.46 -15.47 12.76
C PRO A 59 12.09 -15.85 12.18
N ILE A 60 11.02 -15.44 12.85
CA ILE A 60 9.67 -15.47 12.28
C ILE A 60 9.55 -14.23 11.40
N GLU A 61 9.41 -14.43 10.09
CA GLU A 61 9.17 -13.34 9.14
C GLU A 61 7.68 -13.00 9.14
N LEU A 62 7.34 -11.83 9.68
CA LEU A 62 5.99 -11.26 9.58
C LEU A 62 5.95 -10.35 8.35
N LEU A 63 5.18 -10.76 7.34
CA LEU A 63 5.00 -9.98 6.13
C LEU A 63 3.85 -8.99 6.36
N LEU A 64 4.20 -7.74 6.66
CA LEU A 64 3.24 -6.63 6.71
C LEU A 64 2.89 -6.25 5.26
N SER A 65 1.77 -6.74 4.74
CA SER A 65 1.21 -6.23 3.49
C SER A 65 0.36 -5.00 3.79
N ASP A 66 0.46 -3.96 2.97
CA ASP A 66 -0.49 -2.84 3.02
C ASP A 66 -1.92 -3.36 3.04
N LYS A 67 -2.72 -2.82 3.97
CA LYS A 67 -4.14 -3.18 4.17
C LYS A 67 -4.96 -3.05 2.87
N TYR A 68 -4.49 -2.23 1.93
CA TYR A 68 -5.16 -1.94 0.68
C TYR A 68 -4.57 -2.76 -0.46
N LYS A 69 -5.44 -3.49 -1.16
CA LYS A 69 -5.05 -4.21 -2.38
C LYS A 69 -4.52 -3.19 -3.40
N LYS A 70 -3.43 -3.55 -4.08
CA LYS A 70 -3.02 -2.88 -5.32
C LYS A 70 -4.23 -2.78 -6.26
N ARG A 71 -4.32 -1.68 -7.02
CA ARG A 71 -5.46 -1.36 -7.89
C ARG A 71 -5.96 -2.56 -8.71
N THR A 72 -7.28 -2.64 -8.90
CA THR A 72 -7.88 -3.65 -9.78
C THR A 72 -7.74 -3.21 -11.24
N THR A 73 -7.44 -4.15 -12.13
CA THR A 73 -7.39 -3.92 -13.58
C THR A 73 -8.57 -4.60 -14.26
N GLY A 74 -9.29 -3.92 -15.16
CA GLY A 74 -10.40 -4.51 -15.93
C GLY A 74 -11.48 -3.52 -16.38
N LYS A 75 -12.46 -4.01 -17.17
CA LYS A 75 -13.51 -3.19 -17.83
C LYS A 75 -14.35 -2.34 -16.86
N ASN A 76 -14.55 -2.81 -15.63
CA ASN A 76 -15.29 -2.10 -14.58
C ASN A 76 -14.39 -1.67 -13.40
N SER A 77 -13.09 -1.52 -13.65
CA SER A 77 -12.14 -1.07 -12.63
C SER A 77 -12.22 0.43 -12.39
N GLN A 78 -11.79 0.86 -11.20
CA GLN A 78 -11.63 2.26 -10.85
C GLN A 78 -10.69 2.98 -11.83
N ASN A 79 -9.61 2.33 -12.27
CA ASN A 79 -8.66 2.86 -13.25
C ASN A 79 -9.33 3.17 -14.60
N THR A 80 -10.18 2.27 -15.10
CA THR A 80 -10.96 2.52 -16.33
C THR A 80 -11.89 3.72 -16.15
N LYS A 81 -12.52 3.85 -14.97
CA LYS A 81 -13.37 5.00 -14.64
C LYS A 81 -12.56 6.30 -14.61
N LEU A 82 -11.46 6.36 -13.87
CA LEU A 82 -10.59 7.55 -13.77
C LEU A 82 -10.11 7.99 -15.16
N HIS A 83 -9.62 7.07 -15.99
CA HIS A 83 -9.23 7.39 -17.36
C HIS A 83 -10.39 7.83 -18.26
N GLY A 84 -11.62 7.38 -17.98
CA GLY A 84 -12.82 7.90 -18.63
C GLY A 84 -13.03 9.37 -18.30
N LEU A 85 -12.99 9.72 -17.00
CA LEU A 85 -13.17 11.08 -16.50
C LEU A 85 -12.07 12.03 -17.04
N ILE A 86 -10.80 11.61 -16.98
CA ILE A 86 -9.67 12.39 -17.51
C ILE A 86 -9.89 12.73 -18.98
N ARG A 87 -10.32 11.75 -19.80
CA ARG A 87 -10.58 11.99 -21.24
C ARG A 87 -11.76 12.92 -21.46
N ALA A 88 -12.83 12.77 -20.68
CA ALA A 88 -14.00 13.66 -20.79
C ALA A 88 -13.62 15.10 -20.46
N ILE A 89 -12.88 15.33 -19.37
CA ILE A 89 -12.41 16.67 -18.96
C ILE A 89 -11.42 17.23 -20.00
N ALA A 90 -10.49 16.41 -20.49
CA ALA A 90 -9.55 16.82 -21.54
C ALA A 90 -10.27 17.27 -22.81
N ASN A 91 -11.25 16.49 -23.27
CA ASN A 91 -12.05 16.84 -24.45
C ASN A 91 -12.88 18.12 -24.24
N ALA A 92 -13.46 18.32 -23.05
CA ALA A 92 -14.26 19.49 -22.75
C ALA A 92 -13.43 20.78 -22.63
N THR A 93 -12.22 20.68 -22.06
CA THR A 93 -11.33 21.83 -21.84
C THR A 93 -10.35 22.10 -22.99
N GLY A 94 -10.19 21.15 -23.92
CA GLY A 94 -9.18 21.21 -24.98
C GLY A 94 -7.74 20.96 -24.51
N ASN A 95 -7.56 20.51 -23.27
CA ASN A 95 -6.24 20.23 -22.70
C ASN A 95 -5.75 18.82 -23.01
N ASP A 96 -4.43 18.62 -22.95
CA ASP A 96 -3.83 17.30 -23.06
C ASP A 96 -4.25 16.41 -21.86
N PRO A 97 -4.64 15.13 -22.08
CA PRO A 97 -5.03 14.23 -21.01
C PRO A 97 -3.97 14.03 -19.91
N ALA A 98 -2.68 14.10 -20.25
CA ALA A 98 -1.61 14.00 -19.25
C ALA A 98 -1.54 15.25 -18.36
N MET A 99 -1.85 16.44 -18.89
CA MET A 99 -1.98 17.66 -18.09
C MET A 99 -3.18 17.60 -17.16
N VAL A 100 -4.35 17.19 -17.66
CA VAL A 100 -5.55 17.02 -16.82
C VAL A 100 -5.30 16.00 -15.71
N LYS A 101 -4.66 14.88 -16.05
CA LYS A 101 -4.24 13.87 -15.08
C LYS A 101 -3.33 14.45 -14.01
N TYR A 102 -2.33 15.26 -14.40
CA TYR A 102 -1.44 15.91 -13.45
C TYR A 102 -2.20 16.87 -12.53
N ALA A 103 -3.09 17.70 -13.08
CA ALA A 103 -3.90 18.65 -12.33
C ALA A 103 -4.79 17.95 -11.28
N ILE A 104 -5.45 16.84 -11.65
CA ILE A 104 -6.24 16.04 -10.71
C ILE A 104 -5.37 15.51 -9.57
N LYS A 105 -4.22 14.91 -9.88
CA LYS A 105 -3.32 14.38 -8.85
C LYS A 105 -2.78 15.47 -7.93
N GLU A 106 -2.43 16.62 -8.49
CA GLU A 106 -1.95 17.77 -7.73
C GLU A 106 -3.03 18.30 -6.78
N LYS A 107 -4.25 18.53 -7.29
CA LYS A 107 -5.37 18.99 -6.47
C LYS A 107 -5.73 17.98 -5.37
N ALA A 108 -5.74 16.69 -5.70
CA ALA A 108 -5.99 15.62 -4.73
C ALA A 108 -4.93 15.59 -3.62
N MET A 109 -3.67 15.88 -3.95
CA MET A 109 -2.56 15.91 -2.98
C MET A 109 -2.75 17.04 -1.97
N TYR A 110 -3.15 18.22 -2.43
CA TYR A 110 -3.34 19.38 -1.56
C TYR A 110 -4.67 19.40 -0.81
N GLU A 111 -5.75 18.91 -1.42
CA GLU A 111 -7.10 19.03 -0.85
C GLU A 111 -7.58 17.75 -0.15
N MET A 112 -7.02 16.59 -0.52
CA MET A 112 -7.54 15.28 -0.11
C MET A 112 -6.47 14.34 0.46
N ASN A 113 -5.27 14.85 0.73
CA ASN A 113 -4.13 14.08 1.26
C ASN A 113 -3.70 12.90 0.37
N TYR A 114 -3.83 13.02 -0.96
CA TYR A 114 -3.20 12.06 -1.88
C TYR A 114 -1.67 12.11 -1.71
N PRO A 115 -0.96 10.97 -1.69
CA PRO A 115 0.45 10.92 -1.35
C PRO A 115 1.36 11.64 -2.35
N ALA A 116 2.47 12.16 -1.84
CA ALA A 116 3.58 12.62 -2.64
C ALA A 116 4.43 11.43 -3.15
N MET A 117 5.05 11.60 -4.30
CA MET A 117 6.01 10.66 -4.87
C MET A 117 7.24 10.57 -3.97
N LYS A 118 7.73 9.35 -3.76
CA LYS A 118 8.94 9.06 -3.01
C LYS A 118 9.99 8.43 -3.92
N ASP A 119 11.26 8.71 -3.65
CA ASP A 119 12.39 8.06 -4.30
C ASP A 119 12.69 6.68 -3.68
N GLU A 120 13.77 6.04 -4.13
CA GLU A 120 14.20 4.72 -3.64
C GLU A 120 14.60 4.72 -2.15
N ASN A 121 14.95 5.88 -1.59
CA ASN A 121 15.29 6.05 -0.19
C ASN A 121 14.06 6.38 0.68
N GLY A 122 12.90 6.60 0.06
CA GLY A 122 11.67 7.00 0.72
C GLY A 122 11.52 8.51 0.91
N ASP A 123 12.42 9.31 0.35
CA ASP A 123 12.39 10.77 0.42
C ASP A 123 11.45 11.36 -0.62
N VAL A 124 10.79 12.47 -0.28
CA VAL A 124 9.82 13.12 -1.17
C VAL A 124 10.55 13.69 -2.39
N VAL A 125 10.03 13.40 -3.58
CA VAL A 125 10.55 13.96 -4.84
C VAL A 125 9.96 15.35 -5.07
N TRP A 126 10.82 16.35 -5.22
CA TRP A 126 10.43 17.75 -5.39
C TRP A 126 10.54 18.23 -6.84
N ASN A 127 9.55 19.00 -7.26
CA ASN A 127 9.65 19.86 -8.43
C ASN A 127 10.37 21.15 -8.04
N ILE A 128 11.65 21.26 -8.45
CA ILE A 128 12.53 22.38 -8.09
C ILE A 128 12.02 23.71 -8.69
N LEU A 129 11.42 23.68 -9.89
CA LEU A 129 10.96 24.89 -10.57
C LEU A 129 9.81 25.57 -9.84
N PHE A 130 8.92 24.78 -9.24
CA PHE A 130 7.73 25.29 -8.54
C PHE A 130 7.82 25.15 -7.02
N ASN A 131 8.96 24.68 -6.51
CA ASN A 131 9.21 24.39 -5.09
C ASN A 131 8.06 23.61 -4.43
N ARG A 132 7.62 22.54 -5.08
CA ARG A 132 6.46 21.74 -4.65
C ARG A 132 6.70 20.24 -4.85
N PRO A 133 6.12 19.36 -4.02
CA PRO A 133 6.28 17.92 -4.20
C PRO A 133 5.60 17.44 -5.49
N PHE A 134 6.13 16.38 -6.09
CA PHE A 134 5.41 15.67 -7.14
C PHE A 134 4.35 14.77 -6.52
N PRO A 135 3.12 14.70 -7.08
CA PRO A 135 2.14 13.73 -6.63
C PRO A 135 2.56 12.31 -7.04
N GLN A 136 2.17 11.32 -6.23
CA GLN A 136 2.48 9.91 -6.45
C GLN A 136 2.08 9.43 -7.86
N SER A 137 2.76 8.38 -8.33
CA SER A 137 2.39 7.71 -9.58
C SER A 137 1.10 6.90 -9.37
N GLU A 138 0.21 6.92 -10.37
CA GLU A 138 -0.97 6.05 -10.40
C GLU A 138 -0.58 4.57 -10.42
N ALA A 139 0.65 4.26 -10.88
CA ALA A 139 1.23 2.93 -10.83
C ALA A 139 1.39 2.38 -9.41
N ASP A 140 1.44 3.26 -8.41
CA ASP A 140 1.61 2.92 -7.01
C ASP A 140 0.32 3.10 -6.19
N CYS A 141 -0.76 3.58 -6.84
CA CYS A 141 -2.05 3.78 -6.19
C CYS A 141 -2.65 2.49 -5.64
N ASN A 142 -3.16 2.58 -4.41
CA ASN A 142 -4.12 1.64 -3.86
C ASN A 142 -5.57 2.05 -4.15
N THR A 143 -6.53 1.19 -3.82
CA THR A 143 -7.98 1.42 -4.07
C THR A 143 -8.54 2.68 -3.42
N GLN A 144 -8.04 3.08 -2.24
CA GLN A 144 -8.52 4.30 -1.57
C GLN A 144 -7.98 5.55 -2.25
N GLU A 145 -6.67 5.56 -2.53
CA GLU A 145 -6.01 6.66 -3.24
C GLU A 145 -6.62 6.89 -4.62
N GLU A 146 -6.93 5.82 -5.35
CA GLU A 146 -7.64 5.90 -6.63
C GLU A 146 -9.04 6.54 -6.48
N SER A 147 -9.72 6.28 -5.36
CA SER A 147 -11.03 6.86 -5.08
C SER A 147 -10.92 8.37 -4.80
N LEU A 148 -9.85 8.83 -4.14
CA LEU A 148 -9.55 10.25 -3.96
C LEU A 148 -9.34 10.94 -5.31
N LEU A 149 -8.64 10.30 -6.25
CA LEU A 149 -8.44 10.83 -7.60
C LEU A 149 -9.75 10.94 -8.37
N ILE A 150 -10.61 9.91 -8.29
CA ILE A 150 -11.93 9.93 -8.93
C ILE A 150 -12.80 11.05 -8.36
N GLU A 151 -12.85 11.20 -7.04
CA GLU A 151 -13.62 12.27 -6.40
C GLU A 151 -13.08 13.65 -6.80
N THR A 152 -11.76 13.82 -6.81
CA THR A 152 -11.12 15.06 -7.26
C THR A 152 -11.44 15.36 -8.72
N ALA A 153 -11.49 14.36 -9.60
CA ALA A 153 -11.87 14.54 -10.99
C ALA A 153 -13.30 15.08 -11.14
N TYR A 154 -14.26 14.56 -10.35
CA TYR A 154 -15.63 15.09 -10.33
C TYR A 154 -15.68 16.53 -9.80
N ARG A 155 -14.92 16.84 -8.74
CA ARG A 155 -14.84 18.21 -8.20
C ARG A 155 -14.26 19.18 -9.22
N LEU A 156 -13.16 18.82 -9.87
CA LEU A 156 -12.52 19.63 -10.91
C LEU A 156 -13.48 19.87 -12.07
N ALA A 157 -14.18 18.85 -12.54
CA ALA A 157 -15.17 19.02 -13.59
C ALA A 157 -16.33 19.92 -13.18
N ALA A 158 -16.82 19.80 -11.94
CA ALA A 158 -17.88 20.67 -11.43
C ALA A 158 -17.43 22.13 -11.32
N GLU A 159 -16.19 22.39 -10.87
CA GLU A 159 -15.58 23.72 -10.83
C GLU A 159 -15.50 24.36 -12.24
N GLU A 160 -15.19 23.56 -13.25
CA GLU A 160 -15.11 23.98 -14.66
C GLU A 160 -16.48 23.97 -15.38
N GLY A 161 -17.56 23.59 -14.70
CA GLY A 161 -18.91 23.51 -15.29
C GLY A 161 -19.09 22.36 -16.31
N ILE A 162 -18.26 21.32 -16.24
CA ILE A 162 -18.27 20.16 -17.13
C ILE A 162 -19.20 19.08 -16.56
N TYR A 163 -20.17 18.65 -17.38
CA TYR A 163 -21.03 17.53 -17.03
C TYR A 163 -20.36 16.20 -17.38
N LEU A 164 -20.23 15.32 -16.38
CA LEU A 164 -19.64 14.00 -16.50
C LEU A 164 -20.71 12.93 -16.28
N GLU A 165 -20.80 11.96 -17.18
CA GLU A 165 -21.69 10.79 -17.08
C GLU A 165 -21.08 9.64 -16.24
#